data_AF-A0A2M6YZG1-F1
#
_entry.id   AF-A0A2M6YZG1-F1
#
_cell.length_a   1.000
_cell.length_b   1.000
_cell.length_c   1.000
_cell.angle_alpha   90.00
_cell.angle_beta   90.00
_cell.angle_gamma   90.00
#
_symmetry.space_group_name_H-M   'P 1'
#
loop_
_entity.id
_entity.type
_entity.pdbx_description
1 polymer ?
#
loop_
_entity_poly.entity_id
_entity_poly.type
_entity_poly.pdbx_seq_one_letter_code
_entity_poly.pdbx_strand_id
1 'polypeptide(L)'
;MMLCGCAVAPRFTSQESAPAVRRADGKASSPSGRAITLYEGIASYYADQYHGRKTSSGEVYDMNALTAAHREWPFGTRVRVTNLENGRDVTVRINDRGPFKEERIIDLSLAAAKQIGLIASGTVRVRIEVLEWGP
;
A
#
# COMPACT_ATOMS: atom_id res chain seq x y z
N MET A 1 -29.60 66.01 -29.38
CA MET A 1 -30.09 64.80 -30.06
C MET A 1 -30.28 63.73 -28.98
N MET A 2 -31.53 63.30 -28.81
CA MET A 2 -32.05 62.19 -28.00
C MET A 2 -31.92 62.20 -26.46
N LEU A 3 -33.09 62.19 -25.82
CA LEU A 3 -33.43 61.94 -24.42
C LEU A 3 -33.45 60.42 -24.09
N CYS A 4 -33.65 60.13 -22.79
CA CYS A 4 -34.38 58.96 -22.24
C CYS A 4 -33.52 57.70 -21.97
N GLY A 5 -33.64 56.98 -20.84
CA GLY A 5 -34.59 57.06 -19.73
C GLY A 5 -34.26 56.07 -18.61
N CYS A 6 -34.87 56.28 -17.43
CA CYS A 6 -34.89 55.33 -16.32
C CYS A 6 -35.85 54.18 -16.60
N ALA A 7 -35.54 52.96 -16.14
CA ALA A 7 -36.55 51.98 -15.74
C ALA A 7 -35.99 50.89 -14.80
N VAL A 8 -36.87 50.49 -13.89
CA VAL A 8 -36.70 49.63 -12.71
C VAL A 8 -36.75 48.14 -13.10
N ALA A 9 -36.04 47.32 -12.33
CA ALA A 9 -36.04 45.86 -12.44
C ALA A 9 -37.39 45.21 -12.07
N PRO A 10 -37.67 44.01 -12.59
CA PRO A 10 -38.38 42.97 -11.85
C PRO A 10 -37.44 41.80 -11.52
N ARG A 11 -37.53 41.35 -10.27
CA ARG A 11 -37.09 40.02 -9.82
C ARG A 11 -38.19 39.01 -10.21
N PHE A 12 -37.84 37.86 -10.79
CA PHE A 12 -38.09 36.54 -10.19
C PHE A 12 -37.69 35.38 -11.14
N THR A 13 -36.84 34.50 -10.58
CA THR A 13 -36.65 33.06 -10.76
C THR A 13 -36.71 32.43 -12.17
N SER A 14 -35.62 31.76 -12.56
CA SER A 14 -35.62 30.31 -12.77
C SER A 14 -34.19 29.77 -12.76
N GLN A 15 -34.06 28.54 -12.27
CA GLN A 15 -32.87 27.79 -11.87
C GLN A 15 -31.88 27.48 -13.01
N GLU A 16 -30.80 26.76 -12.62
CA GLU A 16 -29.85 25.98 -13.42
C GLU A 16 -28.54 26.75 -13.70
N SER A 17 -27.35 26.38 -13.25
CA SER A 17 -26.85 25.16 -12.61
C SER A 17 -25.47 25.48 -12.00
N ALA A 18 -25.17 24.97 -10.81
CA ALA A 18 -23.83 25.07 -10.22
C ALA A 18 -22.82 24.24 -11.04
N PRO A 19 -21.53 24.62 -11.15
CA PRO A 19 -20.55 23.74 -11.76
C PRO A 19 -20.39 22.52 -10.84
N ALA A 20 -20.79 21.35 -11.35
CA ALA A 20 -20.52 20.08 -10.71
C ALA A 20 -19.00 19.96 -10.49
N VAL A 21 -18.59 20.07 -9.23
CA VAL A 21 -17.29 19.56 -8.78
C VAL A 21 -17.28 18.09 -9.19
N ARG A 22 -16.50 17.79 -10.23
CA ARG A 22 -16.26 16.41 -10.66
C ARG A 22 -15.65 15.69 -9.48
N ARG A 23 -16.47 14.90 -8.79
CA ARG A 23 -15.99 13.92 -7.83
C ARG A 23 -15.01 13.06 -8.63
N ALA A 24 -13.73 13.11 -8.25
CA ALA A 24 -12.78 12.13 -8.72
C ALA A 24 -13.35 10.78 -8.29
N ASP A 25 -13.81 10.01 -9.26
CA ASP A 25 -14.13 8.60 -9.10
C ASP A 25 -12.83 7.91 -8.69
N GLY A 26 -12.56 7.91 -7.38
CA GLY A 26 -11.63 7.01 -6.75
C GLY A 26 -12.18 5.62 -6.95
N LYS A 27 -11.85 5.02 -8.08
CA LYS A 27 -12.05 3.61 -8.37
C LYS A 27 -11.26 2.86 -7.32
N ALA A 28 -11.89 2.59 -6.17
CA ALA A 28 -11.44 1.59 -5.23
C ALA A 28 -11.29 0.31 -6.04
N SER A 29 -10.05 -0.03 -6.36
CA SER A 29 -9.71 -1.28 -7.01
C SER A 29 -10.06 -2.39 -6.03
N SER A 30 -11.30 -2.87 -6.11
CA SER A 30 -11.72 -4.09 -5.43
C SER A 30 -10.85 -5.23 -5.94
N PRO A 31 -10.05 -5.90 -5.10
CA PRO A 31 -9.39 -7.11 -5.54
C PRO A 31 -10.43 -8.23 -5.51
N SER A 32 -10.70 -8.77 -6.69
CA SER A 32 -11.32 -10.08 -6.89
C SER A 32 -10.45 -11.14 -6.20
N GLY A 33 -11.02 -11.88 -5.24
CA GLY A 33 -10.36 -13.00 -4.56
C GLY A 33 -10.95 -13.28 -3.19
N ARG A 34 -11.51 -14.48 -3.01
CA ARG A 34 -12.14 -15.03 -1.80
C ARG A 34 -11.27 -14.79 -0.54
N ALA A 35 -11.92 -14.45 0.57
CA ALA A 35 -11.32 -14.06 1.85
C ALA A 35 -9.96 -14.73 2.13
N ILE A 36 -8.98 -13.84 2.00
CA ILE A 36 -7.53 -13.97 2.01
C ILE A 36 -7.13 -13.77 3.47
N THR A 37 -6.42 -14.69 4.11
CA THR A 37 -6.13 -14.56 5.55
C THR A 37 -5.45 -13.22 5.83
N LEU A 38 -6.02 -12.44 6.75
CA LEU A 38 -5.58 -11.08 7.07
C LEU A 38 -4.81 -11.07 8.40
N TYR A 39 -3.69 -10.35 8.40
CA TYR A 39 -2.89 -10.08 9.58
C TYR A 39 -2.59 -8.59 9.66
N GLU A 40 -2.50 -8.05 10.87
CA GLU A 40 -2.02 -6.69 11.09
C GLU A 40 -0.88 -6.70 12.11
N GLY A 41 0.07 -5.80 11.95
CA GLY A 41 1.21 -5.70 12.85
C GLY A 41 2.29 -4.76 12.34
N ILE A 42 3.47 -4.82 12.95
CA ILE A 42 4.59 -3.96 12.58
C ILE A 42 5.43 -4.64 11.49
N ALA A 43 5.65 -3.92 10.39
CA ALA A 43 6.66 -4.26 9.41
C ALA A 43 7.95 -3.48 9.68
N SER A 44 9.06 -4.07 9.28
CA SER A 44 10.31 -3.34 9.06
C SER A 44 10.95 -3.77 7.74
N TYR A 45 12.20 -3.40 7.51
CA TYR A 45 12.99 -3.91 6.41
C TYR A 45 14.38 -4.30 6.90
N TYR A 46 14.99 -5.27 6.22
CA TYR A 46 16.33 -5.73 6.56
C TYR A 46 17.40 -5.03 5.70
N ALA A 47 18.58 -4.86 6.30
CA ALA A 47 19.62 -3.97 5.82
C ALA A 47 20.34 -4.48 4.56
N ASP A 48 20.85 -3.53 3.78
CA ASP A 48 21.68 -3.73 2.58
C ASP A 48 22.90 -4.64 2.80
N GLN A 49 23.49 -4.62 4.00
CA GLN A 49 24.62 -5.47 4.41
C GLN A 49 24.39 -6.98 4.24
N TYR A 50 23.12 -7.43 4.16
CA TYR A 50 22.79 -8.83 3.95
C TYR A 50 22.84 -9.24 2.47
N HIS A 51 22.90 -8.28 1.54
CA HIS A 51 22.85 -8.57 0.11
C HIS A 51 23.95 -9.55 -0.31
N GLY A 52 23.60 -10.51 -1.15
CA GLY A 52 24.51 -11.57 -1.61
C GLY A 52 24.69 -12.71 -0.61
N ARG A 53 24.11 -12.64 0.60
CA ARG A 53 24.12 -13.75 1.57
C ARG A 53 22.96 -14.71 1.32
N LYS A 54 23.10 -15.95 1.79
CA LYS A 54 22.02 -16.94 1.73
C LYS A 54 20.91 -16.58 2.73
N THR A 55 19.66 -16.67 2.28
CA THR A 55 18.46 -16.66 3.12
C THR A 55 18.22 -18.06 3.70
N SER A 56 17.24 -18.15 4.59
CA SER A 56 16.80 -19.41 5.19
C SER A 56 16.13 -20.36 4.19
N SER A 57 15.66 -19.87 3.03
CA SER A 57 15.20 -20.74 1.93
C SER A 57 16.37 -21.34 1.13
N GLY A 58 17.60 -20.86 1.35
CA GLY A 58 18.78 -21.22 0.57
C GLY A 58 19.02 -20.35 -0.66
N GLU A 59 18.08 -19.45 -1.00
CA GLU A 59 18.25 -18.45 -2.06
C GLU A 59 19.28 -17.38 -1.66
N VAL A 60 19.88 -16.72 -2.63
CA VAL A 60 20.71 -15.53 -2.37
C VAL A 60 19.81 -14.32 -2.18
N TYR A 61 19.99 -13.58 -1.10
CA TYR A 61 19.25 -12.35 -0.87
C TYR A 61 19.63 -11.26 -1.89
N ASP A 62 18.63 -10.85 -2.67
CA ASP A 62 18.67 -9.66 -3.51
C ASP A 62 17.84 -8.53 -2.88
N MET A 63 18.49 -7.42 -2.53
CA MET A 63 17.82 -6.26 -1.94
C MET A 63 16.83 -5.58 -2.91
N ASN A 64 16.98 -5.85 -4.21
CA ASN A 64 16.16 -5.30 -5.27
C ASN A 64 14.95 -6.19 -5.61
N ALA A 65 14.93 -7.43 -5.14
CA ALA A 65 13.82 -8.35 -5.34
C ALA A 65 12.66 -8.03 -4.37
N LEU A 66 11.43 -8.40 -4.76
CA LEU A 66 10.23 -8.22 -3.92
C LEU A 66 10.02 -9.44 -3.02
N THR A 67 10.87 -9.55 -2.00
CA THR A 67 10.82 -10.63 -1.02
C THR A 67 10.67 -10.10 0.41
N ALA A 68 10.33 -11.02 1.32
CA ALA A 68 10.21 -10.74 2.74
C ALA A 68 10.55 -11.97 3.61
N ALA A 69 10.84 -11.71 4.88
CA ALA A 69 11.05 -12.71 5.92
C ALA A 69 9.80 -12.84 6.81
N HIS A 70 9.36 -14.08 7.06
CA HIS A 70 8.31 -14.39 8.02
C HIS A 70 8.70 -15.62 8.88
N ARG A 71 8.27 -15.64 10.14
CA ARG A 71 8.72 -16.65 11.13
C ARG A 71 8.32 -18.06 10.74
N GLU A 72 7.07 -18.23 10.36
CA GLU A 72 6.43 -19.56 10.29
C GLU A 72 5.82 -19.87 8.93
N TRP A 73 5.70 -18.88 8.04
CA TRP A 73 4.97 -19.10 6.79
C TRP A 73 5.81 -19.93 5.82
N PRO A 74 5.18 -20.86 5.06
CA PRO A 74 5.87 -21.63 4.03
C PRO A 74 6.65 -20.70 3.09
N PHE A 75 7.86 -21.11 2.70
CA PHE A 75 8.59 -20.38 1.66
C PHE A 75 7.79 -20.44 0.36
N GLY A 76 7.81 -19.37 -0.42
CA GLY A 76 6.98 -19.24 -1.62
C GLY A 76 5.60 -18.63 -1.36
N THR A 77 5.16 -18.50 -0.11
CA THR A 77 3.92 -17.79 0.24
C THR A 77 3.96 -16.38 -0.36
N ARG A 78 2.88 -15.99 -1.05
CA ARG A 78 2.73 -14.66 -1.66
C ARG A 78 1.73 -13.86 -0.86
N VAL A 79 2.14 -12.65 -0.49
CA VAL A 79 1.32 -11.77 0.34
C VAL A 79 1.31 -10.36 -0.21
N ARG A 80 0.18 -9.67 -0.09
CA ARG A 80 0.10 -8.22 -0.26
C ARG A 80 0.34 -7.57 1.09
N VAL A 81 1.25 -6.61 1.14
CA VAL A 81 1.56 -5.83 2.34
C VAL A 81 1.17 -4.39 2.08
N THR A 82 0.23 -3.88 2.86
CA THR A 82 -0.31 -2.54 2.76
C THR A 82 0.14 -1.72 3.96
N ASN A 83 0.83 -0.60 3.70
CA ASN A 83 1.15 0.39 4.71
C ASN A 83 -0.11 1.16 5.11
N LEU A 84 -0.50 1.05 6.38
CA LEU A 84 -1.75 1.64 6.88
C LEU A 84 -1.68 3.16 7.06
N GLU A 85 -0.49 3.76 7.06
CA GLU A 85 -0.31 5.21 7.21
C GLU A 85 -0.52 5.97 5.89
N ASN A 86 -0.21 5.35 4.76
CA ASN A 86 -0.27 6.00 3.44
C ASN A 86 -1.08 5.24 2.38
N GLY A 87 -1.58 4.05 2.70
CA GLY A 87 -2.40 3.22 1.81
C GLY A 87 -1.65 2.55 0.65
N ARG A 88 -0.32 2.67 0.58
CA ARG A 88 0.49 2.02 -0.47
C ARG A 88 0.69 0.56 -0.16
N ASP A 89 0.69 -0.28 -1.19
CA ASP A 89 0.86 -1.72 -1.06
C ASP A 89 1.98 -2.27 -1.96
N VAL A 90 2.42 -3.48 -1.63
CA VAL A 90 3.37 -4.26 -2.43
C VAL A 90 3.08 -5.75 -2.27
N THR A 91 3.16 -6.50 -3.36
CA THR A 91 3.11 -7.96 -3.31
C THR A 91 4.53 -8.52 -3.19
N VAL A 92 4.77 -9.34 -2.17
CA VAL A 92 6.08 -9.96 -1.90
C VAL A 92 5.94 -11.48 -1.76
N ARG A 93 7.07 -12.18 -1.95
CA ARG A 93 7.20 -13.61 -1.67
C ARG A 93 8.02 -13.84 -0.40
N ILE A 94 7.58 -14.77 0.42
CA ILE A 94 8.34 -15.20 1.61
C ILE A 94 9.50 -16.10 1.15
N ASN A 95 10.73 -15.70 1.44
CA ASN A 95 11.92 -16.51 1.14
C ASN A 95 12.96 -16.53 2.27
N ASP A 96 12.61 -15.99 3.43
CA ASP A 96 13.50 -15.97 4.58
C ASP A 96 12.74 -16.10 5.91
N ARG A 97 13.49 -16.32 7.00
CA ARG A 97 13.00 -16.43 8.37
C ARG A 97 13.36 -15.20 9.19
N GLY A 98 12.56 -14.99 10.22
CA GLY A 98 12.50 -13.74 10.97
C GLY A 98 11.15 -13.06 10.74
N PRO A 99 10.91 -11.84 11.24
CA PRO A 99 11.74 -11.09 12.19
C PRO A 99 12.02 -11.87 13.48
N PHE A 100 13.11 -11.55 14.18
CA PHE A 100 13.42 -12.15 15.50
C PHE A 100 13.02 -11.25 16.68
N LYS A 101 12.58 -10.01 16.40
CA LYS A 101 11.99 -9.11 17.40
C LYS A 101 10.48 -9.37 17.49
N GLU A 102 9.96 -9.58 18.69
CA GLU A 102 8.59 -10.06 18.91
C GLU A 102 7.51 -9.09 18.41
N GLU A 103 7.81 -7.78 18.39
CA GLU A 103 6.83 -6.76 18.00
C GLU A 103 6.60 -6.68 16.49
N ARG A 104 7.49 -7.29 15.68
CA ARG A 104 7.43 -7.26 14.22
C ARG A 104 6.85 -8.54 13.67
N ILE A 105 5.99 -8.43 12.66
CA ILE A 105 5.39 -9.58 11.99
C ILE A 105 6.08 -9.91 10.66
N ILE A 106 6.68 -8.93 9.99
CA ILE A 106 7.33 -9.14 8.69
C ILE A 106 8.52 -8.19 8.51
N ASP A 107 9.61 -8.69 7.92
CA ASP A 107 10.75 -7.87 7.50
C ASP A 107 10.83 -7.88 5.96
N LEU A 108 10.67 -6.72 5.34
CA LEU A 108 10.66 -6.53 3.89
C LEU A 108 12.06 -6.35 3.32
N SER A 109 12.25 -6.72 2.06
CA SER A 109 13.40 -6.29 1.25
C SER A 109 13.45 -4.77 1.09
N LEU A 110 14.63 -4.23 0.77
CA LEU A 110 14.80 -2.79 0.55
C LEU A 110 13.91 -2.26 -0.58
N ALA A 111 13.78 -3.00 -1.69
CA ALA A 111 12.89 -2.62 -2.78
C ALA A 111 11.41 -2.56 -2.36
N ALA A 112 10.92 -3.58 -1.65
CA ALA A 112 9.54 -3.59 -1.17
C ALA A 112 9.27 -2.46 -0.17
N ALA A 113 10.20 -2.21 0.75
CA ALA A 113 10.11 -1.12 1.72
C ALA A 113 10.08 0.27 1.05
N LYS A 114 10.85 0.47 -0.02
CA LYS A 114 10.80 1.70 -0.83
C LYS A 114 9.40 1.91 -1.45
N GLN A 115 8.80 0.85 -1.99
CA GLN A 115 7.49 0.95 -2.66
C GLN A 115 6.38 1.40 -1.71
N ILE A 116 6.32 0.84 -0.50
CA ILE A 116 5.31 1.21 0.50
C ILE A 116 5.67 2.43 1.35
N GLY A 117 6.83 3.06 1.09
CA GLY A 117 7.27 4.26 1.81
C GLY A 117 7.69 4.03 3.25
N LEU A 118 8.25 2.86 3.56
CA LEU A 118 8.65 2.45 4.93
C LEU A 118 10.07 2.92 5.31
N ILE A 119 10.91 3.33 4.34
CA ILE A 119 12.34 3.60 4.56
C ILE A 119 12.62 4.66 5.62
N ALA A 120 11.92 5.80 5.57
CA ALA A 120 12.19 6.93 6.47
C ALA A 120 11.79 6.62 7.92
N SER A 121 10.67 5.92 8.12
CA SER A 121 10.16 5.56 9.45
C SER A 121 10.91 4.38 10.07
N GLY A 122 11.56 3.54 9.25
CA GLY A 122 12.24 2.31 9.67
C GLY A 122 11.28 1.16 9.99
N THR A 123 10.17 1.47 10.67
CA THR A 123 9.05 0.56 10.94
C THR A 123 7.72 1.24 10.62
N VAL A 124 6.69 0.44 10.35
CA VAL A 124 5.34 0.96 10.11
C VAL A 124 4.28 -0.09 10.47
N ARG A 125 3.06 0.36 10.80
CA ARG A 125 1.90 -0.55 10.88
C ARG A 125 1.45 -0.94 9.48
N VAL A 126 1.31 -2.26 9.26
CA VAL A 126 0.86 -2.82 7.99
C VAL A 126 -0.33 -3.75 8.18
N ARG A 127 -1.09 -3.92 7.11
CA ARG A 127 -1.98 -5.06 6.89
C ARG A 127 -1.34 -6.00 5.89
N ILE A 128 -1.40 -7.29 6.15
CA ILE A 128 -0.91 -8.35 5.28
C ILE A 128 -2.09 -9.20 4.84
N GLU A 129 -2.23 -9.41 3.53
CA GLU A 129 -3.23 -10.29 2.93
C GLU A 129 -2.50 -11.46 2.27
N VAL A 130 -2.73 -12.70 2.74
CA VAL A 130 -2.13 -13.91 2.18
C VAL A 130 -2.82 -14.35 0.90
N LEU A 131 -2.26 -13.94 -0.25
CA LEU A 131 -2.83 -14.20 -1.58
C LEU A 131 -2.75 -15.69 -1.96
N GLU A 132 -1.65 -16.35 -1.58
CA GLU A 132 -1.36 -17.73 -1.94
C GLU A 132 -0.36 -18.32 -0.94
N TRP A 133 -0.68 -19.47 -0.36
CA TRP A 133 0.24 -20.20 0.52
C TRP A 133 1.31 -20.93 -0.31
N GLY A 134 2.55 -20.89 0.19
CA GLY A 134 3.65 -21.66 -0.41
C GLY A 134 3.48 -23.18 -0.23
N PRO A 135 4.24 -23.98 -0.99
CA PRO A 135 4.22 -25.45 -0.92
C PRO A 135 4.66 -26.01 0.44
#